data_AF-A0A1E3VYQ9-F1
#
_entry.id   AF-A0A1E3VYQ9-F1
#
_cell.length_a   1.000
_cell.length_b   1.000
_cell.length_c   1.000
_cell.angle_alpha   90.00
_cell.angle_beta   90.00
_cell.angle_gamma   90.00
#
_symmetry.space_group_name_H-M   'P 1'
#
loop_
_entity.id
_entity.type
_entity.pdbx_description
1 polymer ?
#
loop_
_entity_poly.entity_id
_entity_poly.type
_entity_poly.pdbx_seq_one_letter_code
_entity_poly.pdbx_strand_id
1 'polypeptide(L)'
;MIDLYKIMGIKRSAPRKDIHKAYRKKAKTAHPDGGGSTEAFNQLVVAYSVLSDEGRRARYDETGEIEPQQPDNLDGGAIEIIAEKLGLVIHAEQDLASLDVGALIERAIQDDIAARKASVAHQQRAGERLSKLRGARKRKGEGEGDLVARVLDWHELAIQGQIKKNEGTIRHLERALEILKDYSFADESAVAPSEEVVEALNDILVSLDELAAILNSSPSRAEAMPKEAEPTAFG
;
A
#
# COMPACT_ATOMS: atom_id res chain seq x y z
N MET A 1 8.14 -17.00 -19.17
CA MET A 1 8.34 -15.54 -19.11
C MET A 1 7.16 -14.94 -18.37
N ILE A 2 7.41 -14.06 -17.40
CA ILE A 2 6.34 -13.45 -16.58
C ILE A 2 5.65 -12.38 -17.43
N ASP A 3 4.32 -12.45 -17.55
CA ASP A 3 3.53 -11.44 -18.26
C ASP A 3 3.00 -10.39 -17.28
N LEU A 4 3.63 -9.21 -17.28
CA LEU A 4 3.32 -8.13 -16.36
C LEU A 4 1.92 -7.54 -16.60
N TYR A 5 1.47 -7.50 -17.86
CA TYR A 5 0.15 -7.01 -18.22
C TYR A 5 -0.94 -7.96 -17.75
N LYS A 6 -0.70 -9.28 -17.83
CA LYS A 6 -1.58 -10.30 -17.27
C LYS A 6 -1.64 -10.23 -15.75
N ILE A 7 -0.49 -10.03 -15.08
CA ILE A 7 -0.43 -9.81 -13.63
C ILE A 7 -1.24 -8.58 -13.24
N MET A 8 -1.18 -7.49 -14.02
CA MET A 8 -1.99 -6.29 -13.75
C MET A 8 -3.44 -6.41 -14.24
N GLY A 9 -3.75 -7.38 -15.10
CA GLY A 9 -5.09 -7.55 -15.68
C GLY A 9 -5.47 -6.45 -16.67
N ILE A 10 -4.50 -5.91 -17.40
CA ILE A 10 -4.69 -4.80 -18.34
C ILE A 10 -4.16 -5.16 -19.72
N LYS A 11 -4.58 -4.38 -20.73
CA LYS A 11 -4.06 -4.53 -22.11
C LYS A 11 -2.68 -3.88 -22.23
N ARG A 12 -1.87 -4.39 -23.17
CA ARG A 12 -0.56 -3.80 -23.54
C ARG A 12 -0.65 -2.35 -24.00
N SER A 13 -1.81 -1.90 -24.46
CA SER A 13 -2.05 -0.50 -24.87
C SER A 13 -2.55 0.40 -23.73
N ALA A 14 -2.61 -0.08 -22.49
CA ALA A 14 -3.17 0.67 -21.37
C ALA A 14 -2.34 1.95 -21.10
N PRO A 15 -2.98 3.12 -20.98
CA PRO A 15 -2.30 4.34 -20.57
C PRO A 15 -1.85 4.25 -19.10
N ARG A 16 -0.86 5.08 -18.71
CA ARG A 16 -0.31 5.11 -17.35
C ARG A 16 -1.38 5.23 -16.25
N LYS A 17 -2.43 6.01 -16.49
CA LYS A 17 -3.57 6.13 -15.55
C LYS A 17 -4.28 4.80 -15.26
N ASP A 18 -4.38 3.92 -16.27
CA ASP A 18 -5.08 2.64 -16.14
C ASP A 18 -4.18 1.60 -15.47
N ILE A 19 -2.87 1.71 -15.66
CA ILE A 19 -1.85 0.96 -14.92
C ILE A 19 -1.96 1.28 -13.43
N HIS A 20 -1.98 2.57 -13.06
CA HIS A 20 -2.18 3.03 -11.68
C HIS A 20 -3.51 2.54 -11.09
N LYS A 21 -4.61 2.63 -11.86
CA LYS A 21 -5.93 2.16 -11.43
C LYS A 21 -5.98 0.63 -11.22
N ALA A 22 -5.38 -0.13 -12.12
CA ALA A 22 -5.36 -1.59 -12.04
C ALA A 22 -4.52 -2.09 -10.87
N TYR A 23 -3.36 -1.46 -10.62
CA TYR A 23 -2.57 -1.76 -9.43
C TYR A 23 -3.35 -1.46 -8.15
N ARG A 24 -4.01 -0.29 -8.03
CA ARG A 24 -4.89 0.05 -6.89
C ARG A 24 -5.94 -1.03 -6.62
N LYS A 25 -6.68 -1.41 -7.66
CA LYS A 25 -7.72 -2.43 -7.56
C LYS A 25 -7.16 -3.80 -7.14
N LYS A 26 -6.03 -4.21 -7.70
CA LYS A 26 -5.43 -5.51 -7.41
C LYS A 26 -4.73 -5.56 -6.06
N ALA A 27 -4.12 -4.46 -5.62
CA ALA A 27 -3.52 -4.36 -4.30
C ALA A 27 -4.58 -4.53 -3.20
N LYS A 28 -5.79 -3.98 -3.41
CA LYS A 28 -6.96 -4.18 -2.53
C LYS A 28 -7.39 -5.65 -2.43
N THR A 29 -7.39 -6.38 -3.55
CA THR A 29 -7.81 -7.79 -3.59
C THR A 29 -6.69 -8.77 -3.22
N ALA A 30 -5.43 -8.35 -3.31
CA ALA A 30 -4.28 -9.15 -2.92
C ALA A 30 -4.03 -9.14 -1.41
N HIS A 31 -4.88 -8.44 -0.63
CA HIS A 31 -4.86 -8.48 0.82
C HIS A 31 -5.16 -9.90 1.34
N PRO A 32 -4.46 -10.40 2.38
CA PRO A 32 -4.68 -11.73 2.94
C PRO A 32 -6.13 -11.99 3.38
N ASP A 33 -6.83 -10.97 3.91
CA ASP A 33 -8.25 -11.08 4.30
C ASP A 33 -9.20 -11.31 3.13
N GLY A 34 -8.77 -11.00 1.89
CA GLY A 34 -9.51 -11.28 0.66
C GLY A 34 -9.07 -12.58 -0.04
N GLY A 35 -8.17 -13.37 0.56
CA GLY A 35 -7.64 -14.61 -0.01
C GLY A 35 -6.41 -14.45 -0.92
N GLY A 36 -5.70 -13.31 -0.83
CA GLY A 36 -4.47 -13.05 -1.58
C GLY A 36 -3.22 -13.73 -0.99
N SER A 37 -2.16 -13.89 -1.80
CA SER A 37 -0.86 -14.41 -1.35
C SER A 37 0.25 -13.37 -1.46
N THR A 38 1.24 -13.45 -0.57
CA THR A 38 2.44 -12.60 -0.58
C THR A 38 3.15 -12.64 -1.93
N GLU A 39 3.27 -13.82 -2.56
CA GLU A 39 3.79 -13.99 -3.91
C GLU A 39 2.99 -13.21 -4.96
N ALA A 40 1.65 -13.23 -4.91
CA ALA A 40 0.81 -12.51 -5.86
C ALA A 40 0.95 -11.00 -5.70
N PHE A 41 1.08 -10.52 -4.46
CA PHE A 41 1.34 -9.12 -4.17
C PHE A 41 2.73 -8.70 -4.66
N ASN A 42 3.77 -9.50 -4.41
CA ASN A 42 5.12 -9.23 -4.90
C ASN A 42 5.18 -9.17 -6.43
N GLN A 43 4.50 -10.09 -7.13
CA GLN A 43 4.40 -10.06 -8.58
C GLN A 43 3.68 -8.81 -9.07
N LEU A 44 2.63 -8.37 -8.37
CA LEU A 44 1.90 -7.15 -8.69
C LEU A 44 2.77 -5.91 -8.53
N VAL A 45 3.59 -5.84 -7.48
CA VAL A 45 4.59 -4.78 -7.24
C VAL A 45 5.62 -4.74 -8.37
N VAL A 46 6.17 -5.90 -8.76
CA VAL A 46 7.14 -5.99 -9.86
C VAL A 46 6.50 -5.55 -11.19
N ALA A 47 5.28 -6.00 -11.48
CA ALA A 47 4.58 -5.63 -12.70
C ALA A 47 4.34 -4.12 -12.78
N TYR A 48 3.90 -3.52 -11.69
CA TYR A 48 3.66 -2.10 -11.62
C TYR A 48 4.95 -1.28 -11.68
N SER A 49 6.05 -1.71 -11.06
CA SER A 49 7.32 -0.98 -11.07
C SER A 49 7.97 -0.88 -12.45
N VAL A 50 7.71 -1.87 -13.32
CA VAL A 50 8.15 -1.88 -14.73
C VAL A 50 7.16 -1.13 -15.61
N LEU A 51 5.86 -1.38 -15.47
CA LEU A 51 4.86 -0.85 -16.40
C LEU A 51 4.51 0.63 -16.13
N SER A 52 4.69 1.12 -14.90
CA SER A 52 4.43 2.53 -14.56
C SER A 52 5.50 3.50 -15.09
N ASP A 53 6.72 3.01 -15.35
CA ASP A 53 7.81 3.77 -15.95
C ASP A 53 7.84 3.57 -17.46
N GLU A 54 7.81 4.66 -18.22
CA GLU A 54 7.69 4.61 -19.68
C GLU A 54 8.91 3.98 -20.35
N GLY A 55 10.12 4.27 -19.84
CA GLY A 55 11.36 3.72 -20.37
C GLY A 55 11.49 2.22 -20.09
N ARG A 56 11.17 1.79 -18.87
CA ARG A 56 11.21 0.37 -18.47
C ARG A 56 10.12 -0.43 -19.16
N ARG A 57 8.93 0.14 -19.33
CA ARG A 57 7.85 -0.48 -20.10
C ARG A 57 8.25 -0.69 -21.56
N ALA A 58 8.78 0.34 -22.22
CA ALA A 58 9.23 0.23 -23.60
C ALA A 58 10.28 -0.88 -23.76
N ARG A 59 11.26 -0.92 -22.86
CA ARG A 59 12.27 -1.97 -22.88
C ARG A 59 11.69 -3.37 -22.60
N TYR A 60 10.80 -3.51 -21.62
CA TYR A 60 10.11 -4.78 -21.36
C TYR A 60 9.31 -5.23 -22.58
N ASP A 61 8.67 -4.31 -23.30
CA ASP A 61 7.93 -4.61 -24.52
C ASP A 61 8.86 -5.04 -25.67
N GLU A 62 10.08 -4.53 -25.73
CA GLU A 62 11.09 -4.90 -26.73
C GLU A 62 11.85 -6.21 -26.42
N THR A 63 12.26 -6.42 -25.16
CA THR A 63 13.16 -7.52 -24.78
C THR A 63 12.49 -8.64 -23.99
N GLY A 64 11.36 -8.36 -23.35
CA GLY A 64 10.72 -9.26 -22.38
C GLY A 64 11.48 -9.41 -21.05
N GLU A 65 12.55 -8.63 -20.84
CA GLU A 65 13.38 -8.68 -19.64
C GLU A 65 12.90 -7.68 -18.58
N ILE A 66 13.03 -8.08 -17.31
CA ILE A 66 12.75 -7.21 -16.16
C ILE A 66 14.09 -6.69 -15.66
N GLU A 67 14.40 -5.45 -15.99
CA GLU A 67 15.63 -4.83 -15.51
C GLU A 67 15.61 -4.54 -14.02
N PRO A 68 16.78 -4.56 -13.35
CA PRO A 68 16.94 -3.97 -12.03
C PRO A 68 16.54 -2.49 -12.06
N GLN A 69 15.94 -2.01 -10.98
CA GLN A 69 15.52 -0.61 -10.85
C GLN A 69 16.68 0.35 -11.13
N GLN A 70 16.42 1.38 -11.94
CA GLN A 70 17.32 2.52 -12.02
C GLN A 70 17.17 3.37 -10.75
N PRO A 71 18.27 3.93 -10.22
CA PRO A 71 18.27 4.70 -8.97
C PRO A 71 17.38 5.94 -8.97
N ASP A 72 16.93 6.41 -10.14
CA ASP A 72 16.13 7.63 -10.28
C ASP A 72 14.61 7.38 -10.46
N ASN A 73 14.13 6.13 -10.42
CA ASN A 73 12.69 5.83 -10.50
C ASN A 73 11.99 6.13 -9.17
N LEU A 74 11.45 7.35 -9.04
CA LEU A 74 10.83 7.81 -7.80
C LEU A 74 9.60 6.97 -7.39
N ASP A 75 8.71 6.68 -8.35
CA ASP A 75 7.52 5.84 -8.14
C ASP A 75 7.94 4.41 -7.76
N GLY A 76 8.88 3.82 -8.50
CA GLY A 76 9.39 2.47 -8.23
C GLY A 76 9.93 2.30 -6.81
N GLY A 77 10.81 3.22 -6.37
CA GLY A 77 11.37 3.17 -5.02
C GLY A 77 10.33 3.44 -3.93
N ALA A 78 9.32 4.28 -4.20
CA ALA A 78 8.22 4.52 -3.27
C ALA A 78 7.36 3.27 -3.05
N ILE A 79 7.07 2.51 -4.11
CA ILE A 79 6.30 1.27 -4.03
C ILE A 79 7.06 0.20 -3.25
N GLU A 80 8.37 0.08 -3.46
CA GLU A 80 9.22 -0.86 -2.72
C GLU A 80 9.21 -0.56 -1.22
N ILE A 81 9.27 0.72 -0.84
CA ILE A 81 9.11 1.14 0.55
C ILE A 81 7.75 0.70 1.10
N ILE A 82 6.67 0.93 0.35
CA ILE A 82 5.32 0.51 0.79
C ILE A 82 5.26 -1.01 0.97
N ALA A 83 5.81 -1.78 0.04
CA ALA A 83 5.86 -3.24 0.11
C ALA A 83 6.72 -3.73 1.30
N GLU A 84 7.86 -3.10 1.55
CA GLU A 84 8.72 -3.37 2.72
C GLU A 84 7.95 -3.13 4.02
N LYS A 85 7.28 -1.98 4.15
CA LYS A 85 6.51 -1.66 5.36
C LYS A 85 5.33 -2.60 5.54
N LEU A 86 4.63 -2.95 4.47
CA LEU A 86 3.56 -3.94 4.52
C LEU A 86 4.08 -5.30 4.99
N GLY A 87 5.22 -5.75 4.49
CA GLY A 87 5.86 -6.99 4.95
C GLY A 87 6.12 -6.98 6.46
N LEU A 88 6.61 -5.87 7.01
CA LEU A 88 6.82 -5.72 8.45
C LEU A 88 5.52 -5.81 9.26
N VAL A 89 4.42 -5.24 8.74
CA VAL A 89 3.11 -5.32 9.38
C VAL A 89 2.57 -6.75 9.34
N ILE A 90 2.68 -7.45 8.20
CA ILE A 90 2.23 -8.84 8.05
C ILE A 90 2.98 -9.79 8.99
N HIS A 91 4.28 -9.55 9.19
CA HIS A 91 5.12 -10.37 10.06
C HIS A 91 5.04 -9.96 11.54
N ALA A 92 4.35 -8.88 11.88
CA ALA A 92 4.01 -8.63 13.27
C ALA A 92 3.01 -9.71 13.71
N GLU A 93 3.28 -10.41 14.81
CA GLU A 93 2.42 -11.47 15.39
C GLU A 93 1.10 -10.93 15.96
N GLN A 94 0.51 -9.90 15.33
CA GLN A 94 -0.70 -9.23 15.75
C GLN A 94 -1.88 -9.66 14.87
N ASP A 95 -3.09 -9.58 15.43
CA ASP A 95 -4.32 -9.83 14.69
C ASP A 95 -4.58 -8.66 13.71
N LEU A 96 -4.29 -8.90 12.43
CA LEU A 96 -4.37 -7.92 11.35
C LEU A 96 -5.81 -7.55 10.98
N ALA A 97 -6.79 -8.40 11.31
CA ALA A 97 -8.19 -8.25 10.88
C ALA A 97 -8.89 -7.02 11.48
N SER A 98 -8.31 -6.43 12.53
CA SER A 98 -8.85 -5.26 13.23
C SER A 98 -8.01 -3.99 13.05
N LEU A 99 -6.89 -4.06 12.33
CA LEU A 99 -5.93 -2.98 12.23
C LEU A 99 -6.09 -2.19 10.92
N ASP A 100 -5.99 -0.87 11.02
CA ASP A 100 -5.81 -0.02 9.86
C ASP A 100 -4.36 -0.13 9.36
N VAL A 101 -4.11 -1.12 8.51
CA VAL A 101 -2.80 -1.37 7.90
C VAL A 101 -2.29 -0.15 7.12
N GLY A 102 -3.19 0.63 6.51
CA GLY A 102 -2.84 1.86 5.79
C GLY A 102 -2.25 2.90 6.74
N ALA A 103 -2.92 3.16 7.86
CA ALA A 103 -2.43 4.07 8.89
C ALA A 103 -1.12 3.59 9.53
N LEU A 104 -0.93 2.28 9.72
CA LEU A 104 0.32 1.72 10.24
C LEU A 104 1.49 1.93 9.29
N ILE A 105 1.29 1.68 8.00
CA ILE A 105 2.32 1.91 6.98
C ILE A 105 2.63 3.41 6.87
N GLU A 106 1.61 4.26 6.87
CA GLU A 106 1.79 5.72 6.82
C GLU A 106 2.62 6.20 8.00
N ARG A 107 2.29 5.73 9.21
CA ARG A 107 3.01 6.06 10.44
C ARG A 107 4.47 5.61 10.36
N ALA A 108 4.72 4.37 9.94
CA ALA A 108 6.08 3.84 9.81
C ALA A 108 6.93 4.67 8.82
N ILE A 109 6.34 5.10 7.68
CA ILE A 109 7.02 5.96 6.71
C ILE A 109 7.30 7.35 7.30
N GLN A 110 6.33 7.95 8.00
CA GLN A 110 6.51 9.24 8.67
C GLN A 110 7.63 9.20 9.72
N ASP A 111 7.71 8.14 10.52
CA ASP A 111 8.77 7.93 11.51
C ASP A 111 10.15 7.80 10.82
N ASP A 112 10.23 7.07 9.70
CA ASP A 112 11.45 6.93 8.90
C ASP A 112 11.92 8.26 8.27
N ILE A 113 10.99 9.10 7.81
CA ILE A 113 11.26 10.45 7.32
C ILE A 113 11.82 11.31 8.45
N ALA A 114 11.17 11.28 9.63
CA ALA A 114 11.60 12.06 10.79
C ALA A 114 13.03 11.67 11.23
N ALA A 115 13.32 10.38 11.31
CA ALA A 115 14.64 9.87 11.66
C ALA A 115 15.72 10.32 10.65
N ARG A 116 15.42 10.26 9.35
CA ARG A 116 16.36 10.71 8.29
C ARG A 116 16.55 12.22 8.29
N LYS A 117 15.49 13.02 8.49
CA LYS A 117 15.60 14.48 8.63
C LYS A 117 16.46 14.86 9.84
N ALA A 118 16.31 14.16 10.96
CA ALA A 118 17.19 14.33 12.13
C ALA A 118 18.65 13.98 11.83
N SER A 119 18.89 12.89 11.07
CA SER A 119 20.23 12.50 10.61
C SER A 119 20.85 13.57 9.70
N VAL A 120 20.11 14.08 8.70
CA VAL A 120 20.57 15.17 7.82
C VAL A 120 20.96 16.41 8.64
N ALA A 121 20.10 16.84 9.57
CA ALA A 121 20.39 17.99 10.43
C ALA A 121 21.64 17.76 11.30
N HIS A 122 21.86 16.54 11.80
CA HIS A 122 23.06 16.18 12.54
C HIS A 122 24.32 16.27 11.67
N GLN A 123 24.27 15.73 10.44
CA GLN A 123 25.38 15.74 9.49
C GLN A 123 25.71 17.17 9.03
N GLN A 124 24.70 18.01 8.78
CA GLN A 124 24.89 19.43 8.45
C GLN A 124 25.65 20.17 9.56
N ARG A 125 25.24 19.98 10.83
CA ARG A 125 25.97 20.55 11.98
C ARG A 125 27.40 20.01 12.11
N ALA A 126 27.67 18.77 11.68
CA ALA A 126 29.02 18.23 11.61
C ALA A 126 29.85 18.92 10.52
N GLY A 127 29.28 19.10 9.32
CA GLY A 127 29.90 19.82 8.21
C GLY A 127 30.25 21.27 8.55
N GLU A 128 29.36 21.99 9.27
CA GLU A 128 29.65 23.34 9.74
C GLU A 128 30.85 23.41 10.69
N ARG A 129 30.94 22.46 11.64
CA ARG A 129 32.08 22.35 12.56
C ARG A 129 33.38 22.08 11.79
N LEU A 130 33.32 21.18 10.81
CA LEU A 130 34.44 20.83 9.95
C LEU A 130 34.93 22.02 9.12
N SER A 131 34.01 22.76 8.51
CA SER A 131 34.31 23.98 7.75
C SER A 131 34.98 25.05 8.60
N LYS A 132 34.53 25.24 9.85
CA LYS A 132 35.18 26.15 10.83
C LYS A 132 36.61 25.70 11.17
N LEU A 133 36.82 24.41 11.41
CA LEU A 133 38.15 23.84 11.68
C LEU A 133 39.11 24.06 10.50
N ARG A 134 38.64 23.81 9.27
CA ARG A 134 39.41 24.06 8.05
C ARG A 134 39.80 25.54 7.92
N GLY A 135 38.84 26.45 8.10
CA GLY A 135 39.11 27.89 8.04
C GLY A 135 40.11 28.37 9.10
N ALA A 136 40.09 27.78 10.30
CA ALA A 136 41.09 28.06 11.34
C ALA A 136 42.49 27.54 10.98
N ARG A 137 42.57 26.38 10.32
CA ARG A 137 43.83 25.76 9.90
C ARG A 137 44.50 26.52 8.76
N LYS A 138 43.75 26.91 7.73
CA LYS A 138 44.26 27.69 6.61
C LYS A 138 44.92 29.01 7.05
N ARG A 139 44.40 29.64 8.11
CA ARG A 139 44.99 30.85 8.72
C ARG A 139 46.32 30.61 9.45
N LYS A 140 46.62 29.38 9.87
CA LYS A 140 47.89 29.01 10.54
C LYS A 140 48.98 28.53 9.58
N GLY A 141 48.71 28.53 8.27
CA GLY A 141 49.62 28.04 7.23
C GLY A 141 49.39 26.56 6.93
N GLU A 142 49.09 26.25 5.67
CA GLU A 142 49.04 24.88 5.15
C GLU A 142 50.43 24.54 4.60
N GLY A 143 51.09 23.55 5.20
CA GLY A 143 52.33 23.00 4.65
C GLY A 143 52.01 22.16 3.41
N GLU A 144 52.92 22.13 2.44
CA GLU A 144 52.82 21.27 1.27
C GLU A 144 52.69 19.80 1.71
N GLY A 145 51.60 19.13 1.32
CA GLY A 145 51.32 17.73 1.72
C GLY A 145 50.49 17.54 2.99
N ASP A 146 49.85 18.60 3.52
CA ASP A 146 49.04 18.57 4.74
C ASP A 146 48.04 17.41 4.80
N LEU A 147 48.40 16.37 5.56
CA LEU A 147 47.60 15.17 5.75
C LEU A 147 46.26 15.48 6.43
N VAL A 148 46.24 16.44 7.35
CA VAL A 148 45.01 16.77 8.08
C VAL A 148 44.04 17.48 7.17
N ALA A 149 44.50 18.37 6.28
CA ALA A 149 43.62 18.98 5.27
C ALA A 149 42.92 17.90 4.43
N ARG A 150 43.67 16.91 3.94
CA ARG A 150 43.10 15.77 3.20
C ARG A 150 42.12 14.93 4.02
N VAL A 151 42.40 14.70 5.30
CA VAL A 151 41.46 14.00 6.20
C VAL A 151 40.18 14.80 6.41
N LEU A 152 40.28 16.13 6.55
CA LEU A 152 39.10 17.00 6.65
C LEU A 152 38.28 16.94 5.36
N ASP A 153 38.92 17.00 4.18
CA ASP A 153 38.23 16.90 2.88
C ASP A 153 37.51 15.54 2.72
N TRP A 154 38.16 14.44 3.12
CA TRP A 154 37.54 13.12 3.10
C TRP A 154 36.29 13.05 3.99
N HIS A 155 36.36 13.61 5.20
CA HIS A 155 35.19 13.70 6.08
C HIS A 155 34.09 14.59 5.50
N GLU A 156 34.43 15.70 4.83
CA GLU A 156 33.47 16.59 4.18
C GLU A 156 32.71 15.84 3.09
N LEU A 157 33.42 15.11 2.22
CA LEU A 157 32.82 14.28 1.19
C LEU A 157 31.94 13.16 1.77
N ALA A 158 32.37 12.52 2.86
CA ALA A 158 31.58 11.48 3.52
C ALA A 158 30.27 12.04 4.09
N ILE A 159 30.32 13.20 4.74
CA ILE A 159 29.16 13.92 5.27
C ILE A 159 28.20 14.27 4.12
N GLN A 160 28.71 14.88 3.05
CA GLN A 160 27.90 15.25 1.89
C GLN A 160 27.27 14.04 1.22
N GLY A 161 28.01 12.93 1.08
CA GLY A 161 27.49 11.67 0.55
C GLY A 161 26.35 11.12 1.39
N GLN A 162 26.48 11.14 2.73
CA GLN A 162 25.43 10.66 3.62
C GLN A 162 24.19 11.56 3.61
N ILE A 163 24.37 12.89 3.53
CA ILE A 163 23.27 13.84 3.35
C ILE A 163 22.53 13.53 2.05
N LYS A 164 23.24 13.45 0.92
CA LYS A 164 22.64 13.16 -0.39
C LYS A 164 21.88 11.83 -0.39
N LYS A 165 22.43 10.80 0.25
CA LYS A 165 21.77 9.50 0.40
C LYS A 165 20.47 9.62 1.19
N ASN A 166 20.50 10.26 2.35
CA ASN A 166 19.30 10.47 3.18
C ASN A 166 18.25 11.30 2.44
N GLU A 167 18.64 12.38 1.76
CA GLU A 167 17.74 13.20 0.95
C GLU A 167 17.11 12.40 -0.20
N GLY A 168 17.89 11.54 -0.86
CA GLY A 168 17.38 10.61 -1.86
C GLY A 168 16.30 9.69 -1.30
N THR A 169 16.57 9.04 -0.16
CA THR A 169 15.58 8.17 0.48
C THR A 169 14.35 8.94 0.97
N ILE A 170 14.52 10.16 1.49
CA ILE A 170 13.40 11.02 1.89
C ILE A 170 12.47 11.29 0.70
N ARG A 171 12.99 11.54 -0.50
CA ARG A 171 12.15 11.73 -1.69
C ARG A 171 11.28 10.51 -2.00
N HIS A 172 11.84 9.30 -1.92
CA HIS A 172 11.05 8.07 -2.13
C HIS A 172 10.02 7.84 -1.01
N LEU A 173 10.36 8.13 0.24
CA LEU A 173 9.43 8.05 1.37
C LEU A 173 8.28 9.06 1.26
N GLU A 174 8.58 10.30 0.87
CA GLU A 174 7.56 11.34 0.64
C GLU A 174 6.66 10.97 -0.53
N ARG A 175 7.24 10.42 -1.61
CA ARG A 175 6.47 9.87 -2.72
C ARG A 175 5.59 8.69 -2.30
N ALA A 176 6.07 7.83 -1.40
CA ALA A 176 5.29 6.74 -0.86
C ALA A 176 4.08 7.25 -0.06
N LEU A 177 4.23 8.32 0.72
CA LEU A 177 3.08 8.97 1.38
C LEU A 177 2.08 9.56 0.39
N GLU A 178 2.54 10.18 -0.70
CA GLU A 178 1.64 10.67 -1.76
C GLU A 178 0.85 9.53 -2.40
N ILE A 179 1.53 8.43 -2.74
CA ILE A 179 0.89 7.22 -3.25
C ILE A 179 -0.11 6.72 -2.22
N LEU A 180 0.24 6.59 -0.94
CA LEU A 180 -0.70 6.10 0.08
C LEU A 180 -1.90 7.02 0.30
N LYS A 181 -1.77 8.35 0.15
CA LYS A 181 -2.90 9.28 0.21
C LYS A 181 -3.91 9.01 -0.91
N ASP A 182 -3.43 8.72 -2.12
CA ASP A 182 -4.28 8.29 -3.24
C ASP A 182 -4.93 6.90 -3.01
N TYR A 183 -4.48 6.17 -1.98
CA TYR A 183 -4.92 4.82 -1.59
C TYR A 183 -5.59 4.82 -0.21
N SER A 184 -5.79 5.99 0.41
CA SER A 184 -6.57 6.13 1.63
C SER A 184 -7.95 5.53 1.37
N PHE A 185 -8.21 4.38 1.98
CA PHE A 185 -9.43 3.60 1.85
C PHE A 185 -10.68 4.29 2.45
N ALA A 186 -10.61 5.59 2.69
CA ALA A 186 -11.60 6.34 3.46
C ALA A 186 -12.88 6.73 2.69
N ASP A 187 -13.08 6.34 1.42
CA ASP A 187 -14.30 6.79 0.69
C ASP A 187 -14.88 5.84 -0.39
N GLU A 188 -14.55 4.54 -0.35
CA GLU A 188 -15.18 3.54 -1.26
C GLU A 188 -15.95 2.44 -0.53
N SER A 189 -16.39 2.68 0.71
CA SER A 189 -17.48 1.89 1.32
C SER A 189 -18.87 2.34 0.87
N ALA A 190 -18.95 3.38 0.01
CA ALA A 190 -20.17 3.85 -0.63
C ALA A 190 -20.05 3.84 -2.15
N VAL A 191 -19.63 2.72 -2.76
CA VAL A 191 -20.12 2.47 -4.13
C VAL A 191 -21.60 2.20 -3.95
N ALA A 192 -22.44 3.19 -4.26
CA ALA A 192 -23.87 2.98 -4.34
C ALA A 192 -24.08 1.72 -5.20
N PRO A 193 -24.81 0.70 -4.70
CA PRO A 193 -25.09 -0.50 -5.48
C PRO A 193 -25.59 -0.07 -6.85
N SER A 194 -25.12 -0.74 -7.92
CA SER A 194 -25.60 -0.43 -9.27
C SER A 194 -27.12 -0.53 -9.30
N GLU A 195 -27.77 0.23 -10.17
CA GLU A 195 -29.24 0.28 -10.26
C GLU A 195 -29.84 -1.14 -10.39
N GLU A 196 -29.19 -2.02 -11.17
CA GLU A 196 -29.54 -3.46 -11.26
C GLU A 196 -29.47 -4.23 -9.93
N VAL A 197 -28.51 -3.90 -9.06
CA VAL A 197 -28.35 -4.55 -7.74
C VAL A 197 -29.37 -4.01 -6.74
N VAL A 198 -29.70 -2.71 -6.82
CA VAL A 198 -30.77 -2.11 -6.01
C VAL A 198 -32.12 -2.70 -6.38
N GLU A 199 -32.39 -2.84 -7.68
CA GLU A 199 -33.62 -3.41 -8.21
C GLU A 199 -33.75 -4.89 -7.80
N ALA A 200 -32.68 -5.68 -7.95
CA ALA A 200 -32.67 -7.08 -7.51
C ALA A 200 -32.89 -7.23 -5.99
N LEU A 201 -32.32 -6.34 -5.16
CA LEU A 201 -32.53 -6.37 -3.71
C LEU A 201 -33.96 -5.96 -3.32
N ASN A 202 -34.55 -4.99 -4.02
CA ASN A 202 -35.95 -4.61 -3.82
C ASN A 202 -36.90 -5.74 -4.20
N ASP A 203 -36.67 -6.42 -5.32
CA ASP A 203 -37.48 -7.57 -5.73
C ASP A 203 -37.42 -8.71 -4.70
N ILE A 204 -36.23 -8.96 -4.14
CA ILE A 204 -36.04 -9.93 -3.06
C ILE A 204 -36.83 -9.50 -1.80
N LEU A 205 -36.74 -8.24 -1.40
CA LEU A 205 -37.47 -7.73 -0.23
C LEU A 205 -38.99 -7.86 -0.40
N VAL A 206 -39.53 -7.49 -1.58
CA VAL A 206 -40.96 -7.63 -1.88
C VAL A 206 -41.40 -9.09 -1.81
N SER A 207 -40.62 -10.01 -2.40
CA SER A 207 -40.94 -11.44 -2.34
C SER A 207 -40.91 -12.00 -0.91
N LEU A 208 -40.03 -11.49 -0.04
CA LEU A 208 -39.97 -11.88 1.36
C LEU A 208 -41.18 -11.38 2.16
N ASP A 209 -41.65 -10.16 1.89
CA ASP A 209 -42.86 -9.60 2.51
C ASP A 209 -44.12 -10.38 2.09
N GLU A 210 -44.21 -10.77 0.81
CA GLU A 210 -45.29 -11.63 0.31
C GLU A 210 -45.29 -13.01 0.99
N LEU A 211 -44.11 -13.63 1.15
CA LEU A 211 -43.98 -14.90 1.87
C LEU A 211 -44.33 -14.76 3.36
N ALA A 212 -43.95 -13.66 4.00
CA ALA A 212 -44.30 -13.37 5.38
C ALA A 212 -45.82 -13.17 5.56
N ALA A 213 -46.49 -12.52 4.59
CA ALA A 213 -47.94 -12.38 4.58
C ALA A 213 -48.65 -13.74 4.43
N ILE A 214 -48.13 -14.63 3.59
CA ILE A 214 -48.65 -16.00 3.43
C ILE A 214 -48.50 -16.79 4.72
N LEU A 215 -47.34 -16.72 5.38
CA LEU A 215 -47.11 -17.39 6.66
C LEU A 215 -48.01 -16.85 7.79
N ASN A 216 -48.27 -15.54 7.82
CA ASN A 216 -49.15 -14.91 8.81
C ASN A 216 -50.64 -15.08 8.50
N SER A 217 -51.01 -15.41 7.26
CA SER A 217 -52.38 -15.72 6.84
C SER A 217 -52.74 -17.21 6.93
N SER A 218 -51.75 -18.06 7.21
CA SER A 218 -51.96 -19.51 7.37
C SER A 218 -52.59 -19.82 8.73
N PRO A 219 -53.77 -20.46 8.79
CA PRO A 219 -54.39 -20.80 10.07
C PRO A 219 -53.50 -21.79 10.83
N SER A 220 -53.20 -21.46 12.08
CA SER A 220 -52.44 -22.31 13.00
C SER A 220 -53.04 -23.72 13.03
N ARG A 221 -52.21 -24.75 12.81
CA ARG A 221 -52.58 -26.18 12.85
C ARG A 221 -52.89 -26.69 14.28
N ALA A 222 -53.37 -25.82 15.16
CA ALA A 222 -53.67 -26.13 16.56
C ALA A 222 -55.18 -26.28 16.85
N GLU A 223 -56.09 -25.96 15.91
CA GLU A 223 -57.55 -26.00 16.16
C GLU A 223 -58.28 -27.24 15.64
N ALA A 224 -57.57 -28.24 15.11
CA ALA A 224 -58.18 -29.49 14.63
C ALA A 224 -57.83 -30.69 15.52
N MET A 225 -58.24 -30.66 16.79
CA MET A 225 -58.36 -31.88 17.60
C MET A 225 -59.82 -32.06 18.04
N PRO A 226 -60.49 -33.18 17.69
CA PRO A 226 -61.84 -33.44 18.14
C PRO A 226 -61.84 -33.73 19.64
N LYS A 227 -62.73 -33.05 20.39
CA LYS A 227 -62.99 -33.34 21.81
C LYS A 227 -63.49 -34.77 21.95
N GLU A 228 -62.83 -35.57 22.78
CA GLU A 228 -63.30 -36.88 23.22
C GLU A 228 -64.67 -36.74 23.91
N ALA A 229 -65.59 -37.64 23.55
CA ALA A 229 -66.95 -37.69 24.10
C ALA A 229 -66.94 -38.33 25.49
N GLU A 230 -67.61 -37.68 26.45
CA GLU A 230 -67.90 -38.24 27.77
C GLU A 230 -68.85 -39.46 27.68
N PRO A 231 -68.71 -40.46 28.56
CA PRO A 231 -69.60 -41.62 28.56
C PRO A 231 -70.93 -41.29 29.24
N THR A 232 -72.02 -41.32 28.47
CA THR A 232 -73.39 -41.35 28.97
C THR A 232 -73.64 -42.61 29.81
N ALA A 233 -73.97 -42.42 31.09
CA ALA A 233 -74.53 -43.43 31.96
C ALA A 233 -75.99 -43.73 31.57
N PHE A 234 -76.38 -45.00 31.53
CA PHE A 234 -77.77 -45.43 31.64
C PHE A 234 -77.84 -46.84 32.25
N GLY A 235 -78.70 -46.97 33.28
CA GLY A 235 -79.31 -48.23 33.71
C GLY A 235 -78.62 -48.99 34.82
#